data_AF-A0A218MTN1-F1
#
_entry.id   AF-A0A218MTN1-F1
#
_cell.length_a   1.000
_cell.length_b   1.000
_cell.length_c   1.000
_cell.angle_alpha   90.00
_cell.angle_beta   90.00
_cell.angle_gamma   90.00
#
_symmetry.space_group_name_H-M   'P 1'
#
loop_
_entity.id
_entity.type
_entity.pdbx_description
1 polymer ?
#
loop_
_entity_poly.entity_id
_entity_poly.type
_entity_poly.pdbx_seq_one_letter_code
_entity_poly.pdbx_strand_id
1 'polypeptide(L)'
;SSFYLYIMSPSIMFILIMMIWMIYPFNTNLLMFDYSMLYFLCLMSLGVYGLILAGWSSNSSFSMIGSIRSIAQSISYEVVFSMIIMIILNNINSMNMFNLMNFNKFIN
;
A
#
# COMPACT_ATOMS: atom_id res chain seq x y z
N SER A 1 -11.03 22.87 13.13
CA SER A 1 -10.02 22.08 12.39
C SER A 1 -8.80 21.94 13.26
N SER A 2 -8.24 20.73 13.33
CA SER A 2 -6.95 20.49 13.97
C SER A 2 -5.85 20.78 12.94
N PHE A 3 -5.34 22.02 12.91
CA PHE A 3 -4.35 22.50 11.92
C PHE A 3 -3.15 21.56 11.76
N TYR A 4 -2.62 21.06 12.88
CA TYR A 4 -1.46 20.17 12.87
C TYR A 4 -1.76 18.83 12.16
N LEU A 5 -2.91 18.22 12.45
CA LEU A 5 -3.33 16.97 11.81
C LEU A 5 -3.65 17.17 10.33
N TYR A 6 -4.19 18.32 9.95
CA TYR A 6 -4.48 18.64 8.55
C TYR A 6 -3.20 18.70 7.71
N ILE A 7 -2.15 19.35 8.22
CA ILE A 7 -0.85 19.46 7.55
C ILE A 7 -0.08 18.12 7.56
N MET A 8 -0.16 17.37 8.66
CA MET A 8 0.53 16.08 8.77
C MET A 8 -0.09 15.00 7.89
N SER A 9 -1.41 15.00 7.69
CA SER A 9 -2.10 13.95 6.94
C SER A 9 -1.56 13.69 5.52
N PRO A 10 -1.32 14.71 4.65
CA PRO A 10 -0.71 14.47 3.34
C PRO A 10 0.76 14.06 3.43
N SER A 11 1.51 14.55 4.43
CA SER A 11 2.92 14.18 4.59
C SER A 11 3.10 12.69 4.89
N ILE A 12 2.22 12.11 5.71
CA ILE A 12 2.22 10.68 6.03
C ILE A 12 1.96 9.85 4.78
N MET A 13 0.96 10.23 3.98
CA MET A 13 0.67 9.54 2.71
C MET A 13 1.85 9.60 1.74
N PHE A 14 2.52 10.75 1.67
CA PHE A 14 3.68 10.92 0.82
C PHE A 14 4.87 10.05 1.26
N ILE A 15 5.11 9.94 2.57
CA ILE A 15 6.17 9.05 3.08
C ILE A 15 5.84 7.59 2.75
N LEU A 16 4.58 7.17 2.95
CA LEU A 16 4.16 5.79 2.67
C LEU A 16 4.32 5.43 1.19
N ILE A 17 3.95 6.32 0.26
CA ILE A 17 4.13 6.03 -1.16
C ILE A 17 5.62 5.90 -1.52
N MET A 18 6.49 6.75 -0.99
CA MET A 18 7.93 6.66 -1.25
C MET A 18 8.53 5.35 -0.71
N MET A 19 8.04 4.84 0.41
CA MET A 19 8.47 3.55 0.97
C MET A 19 8.07 2.36 0.09
N ILE A 20 6.91 2.41 -0.58
CA ILE A 20 6.47 1.38 -1.52
C ILE A 20 7.42 1.30 -2.73
N TRP A 21 7.87 2.45 -3.25
CA TRP A 21 8.74 2.52 -4.42
C TRP A 21 10.10 1.86 -4.20
N MET A 22 10.61 1.78 -2.98
CA MET A 22 11.89 1.14 -2.69
C MET A 22 11.92 -0.37 -2.97
N ILE A 23 10.75 -1.01 -3.03
CA ILE A 23 10.60 -2.47 -3.20
C ILE A 23 10.53 -2.83 -4.69
N TYR A 24 10.18 -1.88 -5.55
CA TYR A 24 9.89 -2.17 -6.95
C TYR A 24 11.10 -2.79 -7.66
N PRO A 25 10.96 -3.95 -8.31
CA PRO A 25 12.09 -4.70 -8.84
C PRO A 25 12.65 -4.06 -10.12
N PHE A 26 13.58 -3.12 -9.98
CA PHE A 26 14.45 -2.64 -11.05
C PHE A 26 15.69 -3.53 -11.22
N ASN A 27 16.31 -3.60 -12.40
CA ASN A 27 17.53 -4.40 -12.62
C ASN A 27 18.63 -4.16 -11.55
N THR A 28 18.73 -2.95 -11.03
CA THR A 28 19.50 -2.62 -9.83
C THR A 28 18.53 -2.17 -8.73
N ASN A 29 18.09 -3.09 -7.86
CA ASN A 29 17.20 -2.70 -6.78
C ASN A 29 17.94 -2.02 -5.63
N LEU A 30 17.27 -1.09 -4.97
CA LEU A 30 17.79 -0.43 -3.77
C LEU A 30 17.67 -1.31 -2.53
N LEU A 31 16.58 -2.08 -2.40
CA LEU A 31 16.35 -2.98 -1.27
C LEU A 31 15.88 -4.37 -1.74
N MET A 32 16.72 -5.38 -1.55
CA MET A 32 16.40 -6.77 -1.79
C MET A 32 16.00 -7.44 -0.47
N PHE A 33 14.71 -7.78 -0.34
CA PHE A 33 14.19 -8.50 0.82
C PHE A 33 13.46 -9.77 0.38
N ASP A 34 13.70 -10.88 1.08
CA ASP A 34 13.03 -12.15 0.79
C ASP A 34 11.51 -12.07 1.01
N TYR A 35 11.06 -11.20 1.92
CA TYR A 35 9.63 -10.96 2.23
C TYR A 35 9.08 -9.66 1.61
N SER A 36 9.67 -9.19 0.51
CA SER A 36 9.27 -7.96 -0.17
C SER A 36 7.76 -7.81 -0.44
N MET A 37 7.06 -8.90 -0.79
CA MET A 37 5.62 -8.89 -1.06
C MET A 37 4.76 -8.69 0.18
N LEU A 38 5.16 -9.30 1.31
CA LEU A 38 4.50 -9.07 2.59
C LEU A 38 4.69 -7.62 3.05
N TYR A 39 5.90 -7.09 2.89
CA TYR A 39 6.19 -5.69 3.21
C TYR A 39 5.33 -4.73 2.38
N PHE A 40 5.16 -5.00 1.09
CA PHE A 40 4.25 -4.23 0.23
C PHE A 40 2.79 -4.25 0.74
N LEU A 41 2.26 -5.41 1.10
CA LEU A 41 0.91 -5.54 1.67
C LEU A 41 0.77 -4.74 2.97
N CYS A 42 1.76 -4.79 3.87
CA CYS A 42 1.74 -4.02 5.11
C CYS A 42 1.71 -2.50 4.85
N LEU A 43 2.52 -1.98 3.92
CA LEU A 43 2.52 -0.54 3.61
C LEU A 43 1.20 -0.07 3.01
N MET A 44 0.56 -0.89 2.16
CA MET A 44 -0.75 -0.56 1.59
C MET A 44 -1.81 -0.43 2.70
N SER A 45 -1.80 -1.34 3.69
CA SER A 45 -2.72 -1.27 4.85
C SER A 45 -2.51 0.00 5.69
N LEU A 46 -1.26 0.47 5.80
CA LEU A 46 -0.93 1.68 6.53
C LEU A 46 -1.45 2.96 5.84
N GLY A 47 -1.61 2.93 4.51
CA GLY A 47 -2.11 4.05 3.72
C GLY A 47 -3.52 4.52 4.13
N VAL A 48 -4.37 3.59 4.59
CA VAL A 48 -5.74 3.89 5.01
C VAL A 48 -5.79 4.83 6.21
N TYR A 49 -4.80 4.76 7.11
CA TYR A 49 -4.74 5.63 8.28
C TYR A 49 -4.52 7.10 7.92
N GLY A 50 -3.76 7.38 6.86
CA GLY A 50 -3.61 8.74 6.34
C GLY A 50 -4.96 9.33 5.91
N LEU A 51 -5.82 8.53 5.27
CA LEU A 51 -7.13 8.95 4.78
C LEU A 51 -8.08 9.29 5.94
N ILE A 52 -8.05 8.49 7.01
CA ILE A 52 -8.82 8.73 8.23
C ILE A 52 -8.41 10.07 8.87
N LEU A 53 -7.11 10.28 9.05
CA LEU A 53 -6.58 11.49 9.69
C LEU A 53 -6.96 12.75 8.91
N ALA A 54 -6.88 12.70 7.58
CA ALA A 54 -7.29 13.81 6.72
C ALA A 54 -8.78 14.14 6.89
N GLY A 55 -9.65 13.12 6.86
CA GLY A 55 -11.10 13.27 7.02
C GLY A 55 -11.54 13.82 8.36
N TRP A 56 -10.89 13.39 9.45
CA TRP A 56 -11.21 13.86 10.80
C TRP A 56 -10.72 15.30 11.05
N SER A 57 -9.57 15.68 10.47
CA SER A 57 -8.95 16.99 10.70
C SER A 57 -9.74 18.19 10.12
N SER A 58 -10.53 17.97 9.07
CA SER A 58 -11.27 19.00 8.32
C SER A 58 -12.52 19.52 9.04
N ASN A 59 -12.94 18.86 10.13
CA ASN A 59 -14.00 19.31 11.04
C ASN A 59 -15.38 19.56 10.38
N SER A 60 -15.64 18.98 9.20
CA SER A 60 -16.92 19.07 8.51
C SER A 60 -17.55 17.69 8.33
N SER A 61 -18.86 17.59 8.57
CA SER A 61 -19.60 16.32 8.49
C SER A 61 -19.52 15.69 7.10
N PHE A 62 -19.58 16.50 6.04
CA PHE A 62 -19.50 16.02 4.66
C PHE A 62 -18.12 15.44 4.31
N SER A 63 -17.04 16.11 4.72
CA SER A 63 -15.68 15.60 4.52
C SER A 63 -15.46 14.29 5.28
N MET A 64 -16.01 14.19 6.49
CA MET A 64 -15.90 12.96 7.28
C MET A 64 -16.65 11.79 6.62
N ILE A 65 -17.88 11.99 6.13
CA ILE A 65 -18.63 10.96 5.39
C ILE A 65 -17.90 10.56 4.11
N GLY A 66 -17.33 11.53 3.38
CA GLY A 66 -16.49 11.29 2.20
C GLY A 66 -15.27 10.43 2.52
N SER A 67 -14.59 10.70 3.64
CA SER A 67 -13.45 9.88 4.09
C SER A 67 -13.87 8.47 4.47
N ILE A 68 -14.98 8.28 5.20
CA ILE A 68 -15.48 6.96 5.60
C ILE A 68 -15.83 6.12 4.36
N ARG A 69 -16.42 6.73 3.33
CA ARG A 69 -16.67 6.06 2.05
C ARG A 69 -15.39 5.61 1.36
N SER A 70 -14.37 6.47 1.26
CA SER A 70 -13.11 6.09 0.62
C SER A 70 -12.36 5.02 1.41
N ILE A 71 -12.44 5.06 2.74
CA ILE A 71 -11.88 4.02 3.63
C ILE A 71 -12.54 2.67 3.38
N ALA A 72 -13.88 2.61 3.44
CA ALA A 72 -14.62 1.37 3.19
C ALA A 72 -14.29 0.79 1.79
N GLN A 73 -14.16 1.67 0.79
CA GLN A 73 -13.71 1.28 -0.54
C GLN A 73 -12.28 0.71 -0.51
N SER A 74 -11.31 1.41 0.06
CA SER A 74 -9.90 0.96 0.08
C SER A 74 -9.73 -0.41 0.75
N ILE A 75 -10.35 -0.63 1.92
CA ILE A 75 -10.23 -1.89 2.68
C ILE A 75 -10.87 -3.04 1.92
N SER A 76 -12.04 -2.82 1.30
CA SER A 76 -12.72 -3.89 0.53
C SER A 76 -11.89 -4.37 -0.66
N TYR A 77 -11.20 -3.46 -1.37
CA TYR A 77 -10.31 -3.83 -2.46
C TYR A 77 -9.00 -4.44 -1.97
N GLU A 78 -8.48 -4.02 -0.82
CA GLU A 78 -7.25 -4.55 -0.24
C GLU A 78 -7.34 -6.04 0.09
N VAL A 79 -8.47 -6.48 0.63
CA VAL A 79 -8.68 -7.91 0.97
C VAL A 79 -8.71 -8.77 -0.30
N VAL A 80 -9.43 -8.35 -1.34
CA VAL A 80 -9.48 -9.11 -2.60
C VAL A 80 -8.10 -9.12 -3.28
N PHE A 81 -7.39 -8.01 -3.25
CA PHE A 81 -6.05 -7.89 -3.81
C PHE A 81 -5.03 -8.79 -3.12
N SER A 82 -5.04 -8.84 -1.78
CA SER A 82 -4.14 -9.73 -1.02
C SER A 82 -4.41 -11.21 -1.33
N MET A 83 -5.68 -11.61 -1.47
CA MET A 83 -6.03 -12.98 -1.89
C MET A 83 -5.49 -13.33 -3.28
N ILE A 84 -5.61 -12.42 -4.26
CA ILE A 84 -5.08 -12.63 -5.62
C ILE A 84 -3.55 -12.76 -5.59
N ILE A 85 -2.87 -11.90 -4.83
CA ILE A 85 -1.41 -11.97 -4.66
C ILE A 85 -0.99 -13.33 -4.08
N MET A 86 -1.70 -13.83 -3.06
CA MET A 86 -1.37 -15.12 -2.46
C MET A 86 -1.41 -16.28 -3.46
N ILE A 87 -2.36 -16.28 -4.40
CA ILE A 87 -2.44 -17.28 -5.47
C ILE A 87 -1.19 -17.19 -6.37
N ILE A 88 -0.76 -15.98 -6.73
CA ILE A 88 0.44 -15.78 -7.57
C ILE A 88 1.69 -16.25 -6.85
N LEU A 89 1.84 -15.93 -5.57
CA LEU A 89 3.03 -16.29 -4.78
C LEU A 89 3.15 -17.81 -4.58
N ASN A 90 2.01 -18.50 -4.46
CA ASN A 90 2.00 -19.96 -4.41
C ASN A 90 2.52 -20.61 -5.70
N ASN A 91 2.35 -19.99 -6.86
CA ASN A 91 2.90 -20.52 -8.12
C ASN A 91 4.43 -20.42 -8.19
N ILE A 92 5.02 -19.48 -7.46
CA ILE A 92 6.44 -19.11 -7.55
C ILE A 92 7.23 -19.67 -6.34
N ASN A 93 6.52 -20.15 -5.32
CA ASN A 93 7.07 -20.66 -4.06
C ASN A 93 8.07 -19.70 -3.39
N SER A 94 7.93 -18.40 -3.61
CA SER A 94 8.76 -17.40 -2.95
C SER A 94 8.04 -16.05 -2.83
N MET A 95 8.42 -15.29 -1.80
CA MET A 95 7.83 -14.00 -1.45
C MET A 95 8.65 -12.81 -1.97
N ASN A 96 9.71 -13.08 -2.73
CA ASN A 96 10.61 -12.09 -3.28
C ASN A 96 10.09 -11.58 -4.63
N MET A 97 9.94 -10.26 -4.76
CA MET A 97 9.52 -9.55 -5.96
C MET A 97 10.43 -9.84 -7.17
N PHE A 98 11.72 -10.09 -6.95
CA PHE A 98 12.65 -10.43 -8.05
C PHE A 98 12.36 -11.78 -8.67
N ASN A 99 12.03 -12.76 -7.84
CA ASN A 99 11.69 -14.09 -8.32
C ASN A 99 10.42 -14.04 -9.17
N LEU A 100 9.50 -13.11 -8.87
CA LEU A 100 8.32 -12.86 -9.69
C LEU A 100 8.67 -12.34 -11.09
N MET A 101 9.60 -11.39 -11.19
CA MET A 101 10.08 -10.90 -12.48
C MET A 101 10.81 -11.97 -13.29
N ASN A 102 11.62 -12.81 -12.64
CA ASN A 102 12.33 -13.91 -13.29
C ASN A 102 11.39 -15.02 -13.76
N PHE A 103 10.37 -15.36 -12.96
CA PHE A 103 9.36 -16.35 -13.31
C PHE A 103 8.57 -15.93 -14.56
N ASN A 104 8.16 -14.65 -14.64
CA ASN A 104 7.47 -14.14 -15.83
C ASN A 104 8.34 -14.19 -17.10
N LYS A 105 9.67 -13.98 -16.98
CA LYS A 105 10.60 -14.14 -18.11
C LYS A 105 10.80 -15.60 -18.51
N PHE A 106 10.61 -16.55 -17.61
CA PHE A 106 10.71 -17.98 -17.93
C PHE A 106 9.47 -18.50 -18.64
N ILE A 107 8.30 -17.94 -18.34
CA ILE A 107 7.02 -18.32 -18.97
C ILE A 107 6.91 -17.84 -20.42
N ASN A 108 7.45 -16.66 -20.73
CA ASN A 108 7.46 -16.08 -22.08
C ASN A 108 8.63 -16.59 -22.92
#